data_AF-A0A843I1H1-F1
#
_entry.id   AF-A0A843I1H1-F1
#
_cell.length_a   1.000
_cell.length_b   1.000
_cell.length_c   1.000
_cell.angle_alpha   90.00
_cell.angle_beta   90.00
_cell.angle_gamma   90.00
#
_symmetry.space_group_name_H-M   'P 1'
#
loop_
_entity.id
_entity.type
_entity.pdbx_description
1 polymer ?
#
loop_
_entity_poly.entity_id
_entity_poly.type
_entity_poly.pdbx_seq_one_letter_code
_entity_poly.pdbx_strand_id
1 'polypeptide(L)'
;MSAIARLLGVSVTSIQANTNYPQYRVRTGSLVSNAAIRTYLTHYSLMSSKRCDFNDWCTVQDYLARGTQMSNKEHILMIKARMNSKRTEFNWDHLS
;
A
#
# COMPACT_ATOMS: atom_id res chain seq x y z
N MET A 1 -4.70 17.07 -1.66
CA MET A 1 -3.59 16.34 -1.03
C MET A 1 -3.46 16.59 0.48
N SER A 2 -3.61 17.82 0.97
CA SER A 2 -3.49 18.16 2.41
C SER A 2 -4.47 17.40 3.32
N ALA A 3 -5.72 17.21 2.90
CA ALA A 3 -6.71 16.44 3.67
C ALA A 3 -6.29 14.96 3.87
N ILE A 4 -5.75 14.34 2.81
CA ILE A 4 -5.27 12.94 2.84
C ILE A 4 -4.02 12.84 3.73
N ALA A 5 -3.08 13.77 3.58
CA ALA A 5 -1.89 13.87 4.42
C ALA A 5 -2.25 14.00 5.91
N ARG A 6 -3.21 14.88 6.24
CA ARG A 6 -3.71 15.06 7.60
C ARG A 6 -4.37 13.79 8.15
N LEU A 7 -5.20 13.13 7.35
CA LEU A 7 -5.85 11.86 7.73
C LEU A 7 -4.81 10.78 8.09
N LEU A 8 -3.74 10.69 7.29
CA LEU A 8 -2.71 9.67 7.44
C LEU A 8 -1.58 10.07 8.41
N GLY A 9 -1.62 11.29 8.95
CA GLY A 9 -0.57 11.81 9.84
C GLY A 9 0.80 11.94 9.16
N VAL A 10 0.83 12.29 7.87
CA VAL A 10 2.06 12.41 7.06
C VAL A 10 2.12 13.74 6.30
N SER A 11 3.28 14.08 5.79
CA SER A 11 3.49 15.30 4.99
C SER A 11 3.24 15.07 3.50
N VAL A 12 2.83 16.12 2.78
CA VAL A 12 2.83 16.16 1.32
C VAL A 12 4.21 16.58 0.84
N THR A 13 4.80 15.84 -0.09
CA THR A 13 6.07 16.20 -0.73
C THR A 13 5.86 16.57 -2.19
N SER A 14 6.59 17.57 -2.66
CA SER A 14 6.67 17.90 -4.10
C SER A 14 7.71 17.01 -4.78
N ILE A 15 7.40 16.54 -5.98
CA ILE A 15 8.28 15.67 -6.76
C ILE A 15 8.81 16.39 -8.00
N GLN A 16 7.97 17.21 -8.63
CA GLN A 16 8.31 17.99 -9.80
C GLN A 16 7.74 19.39 -9.61
N ALA A 17 8.34 20.19 -8.73
CA ALA A 17 7.79 21.50 -8.38
C ALA A 17 7.93 22.53 -9.51
N ASN A 18 8.95 22.37 -10.35
CA ASN A 18 9.38 23.37 -11.34
C ASN A 18 9.01 22.95 -12.77
N THR A 19 7.81 22.41 -12.98
CA THR A 19 7.27 22.08 -14.31
C THR A 19 5.92 22.77 -14.49
N ASN A 20 5.44 22.85 -15.73
CA ASN A 20 4.07 23.35 -16.02
C ASN A 20 2.98 22.48 -15.38
N TYR A 21 3.33 21.29 -14.90
CA TYR A 21 2.41 20.31 -14.31
C TYR A 21 2.99 19.79 -12.99
N PRO A 22 2.94 20.60 -11.91
CA PRO A 22 3.56 20.24 -10.66
C PRO A 22 2.94 18.98 -10.06
N GLN A 23 3.78 18.08 -9.57
CA GLN A 23 3.36 16.80 -9.01
C GLN A 23 3.65 16.73 -7.52
N TYR A 24 2.67 16.21 -6.77
CA TYR A 24 2.73 16.05 -5.32
C TYR A 24 2.48 14.60 -4.93
N ARG A 25 3.10 14.15 -3.83
CA ARG A 25 2.94 12.81 -3.29
C ARG A 25 2.70 12.83 -1.80
N VAL A 26 1.86 11.90 -1.38
CA VAL A 26 1.67 11.52 0.02
C VAL A 26 2.30 10.14 0.18
N ARG A 27 3.16 9.97 1.19
CA ARG A 27 3.84 8.70 1.46
C ARG A 27 3.70 8.32 2.92
N THR A 28 3.22 7.11 3.17
CA THR A 28 3.32 6.46 4.48
C THR A 28 4.64 5.69 4.58
N GLY A 29 5.18 5.58 5.79
CA GLY A 29 6.50 4.98 6.01
C GLY A 29 6.72 4.47 7.43
N SER A 30 6.01 5.03 8.40
CA SER A 30 5.96 4.50 9.76
C SER A 30 4.93 3.37 9.88
N LEU A 31 5.10 2.49 10.88
CA LEU A 31 4.11 1.47 11.22
C LEU A 31 2.73 2.09 11.50
N VAL A 32 2.69 3.24 12.20
CA VAL A 32 1.45 3.95 12.54
C VAL A 32 0.72 4.43 11.27
N SER A 33 1.43 5.09 10.35
CA SER A 33 0.81 5.58 9.11
C SER A 33 0.39 4.45 8.16
N ASN A 34 1.13 3.34 8.14
CA ASN A 34 0.75 2.14 7.40
C ASN A 34 -0.47 1.44 8.02
N ALA A 35 -0.59 1.42 9.35
CA ALA A 35 -1.78 0.91 10.02
C ALA A 35 -3.01 1.76 9.70
N ALA A 36 -2.88 3.09 9.70
CA ALA A 36 -3.97 4.00 9.37
C ALA A 36 -4.52 3.76 7.95
N ILE A 37 -3.64 3.65 6.93
CA ILE A 37 -4.09 3.36 5.56
C ILE A 37 -4.69 1.96 5.43
N ARG A 38 -4.14 0.96 6.14
CA ARG A 38 -4.69 -0.40 6.17
C ARG A 38 -6.12 -0.38 6.72
N THR A 39 -6.33 0.20 7.90
CA THR A 39 -7.66 0.31 8.52
C THR A 39 -8.66 0.97 7.59
N TYR A 40 -8.27 2.08 6.96
CA TYR A 40 -9.14 2.79 6.02
C TYR A 40 -9.53 1.94 4.82
N LEU A 41 -8.56 1.30 4.15
CA LEU A 41 -8.80 0.50 2.94
C LEU A 41 -9.37 -0.90 3.21
N THR A 42 -9.29 -1.38 4.44
CA THR A 42 -10.04 -2.56 4.89
C THR A 42 -11.53 -2.24 4.99
N HIS A 43 -11.88 -1.08 5.57
CA HIS A 43 -13.27 -0.65 5.71
C HIS A 43 -13.87 -0.15 4.38
N TYR A 44 -13.12 0.66 3.64
CA TYR A 44 -13.49 1.19 2.33
C TYR A 44 -12.65 0.49 1.25
N SER A 45 -13.11 -0.70 0.86
CA SER A 45 -12.36 -1.56 -0.05
C SER A 45 -12.15 -0.93 -1.43
N LEU A 46 -10.98 -1.20 -2.02
CA LEU A 46 -10.69 -0.84 -3.41
C LEU A 46 -11.49 -1.76 -4.34
N MET A 47 -12.12 -1.19 -5.37
CA MET A 47 -13.00 -1.91 -6.31
C MET A 47 -12.30 -2.33 -7.61
N SER A 48 -10.96 -2.36 -7.60
CA SER A 48 -10.15 -2.69 -8.78
C SER A 48 -9.08 -3.70 -8.44
N SER A 49 -8.25 -4.07 -9.42
CA SER A 49 -7.14 -5.02 -9.23
C SER A 49 -6.15 -4.57 -8.16
N LYS A 50 -6.12 -3.26 -7.84
CA LYS A 50 -5.38 -2.71 -6.71
C LYS A 50 -5.79 -3.33 -5.36
N ARG A 51 -6.98 -3.92 -5.24
CA ARG A 51 -7.38 -4.69 -4.04
C ARG A 51 -6.49 -5.90 -3.82
N CYS A 52 -6.13 -6.62 -4.89
CA CYS A 52 -5.24 -7.76 -4.79
C CYS A 52 -3.84 -7.31 -4.32
N ASP A 53 -3.32 -6.20 -4.85
CA ASP A 53 -2.05 -5.62 -4.42
C ASP A 53 -2.11 -5.12 -2.97
N PHE A 54 -3.23 -4.54 -2.56
CA PHE A 54 -3.46 -4.13 -1.18
C PHE A 54 -3.44 -5.33 -0.22
N ASN A 55 -4.08 -6.45 -0.58
CA ASN A 55 -4.09 -7.65 0.24
C ASN A 55 -2.68 -8.27 0.37
N ASP A 56 -1.95 -8.40 -0.74
CA ASP A 56 -0.55 -8.86 -0.72
C ASP A 56 0.33 -7.92 0.11
N TRP A 57 0.13 -6.59 0.01
CA TRP A 57 0.81 -5.61 0.84
C TRP A 57 0.47 -5.79 2.34
N CYS A 58 -0.78 -6.07 2.68
CA CYS A 58 -1.21 -6.36 4.06
C CYS A 58 -0.49 -7.60 4.62
N THR A 59 -0.37 -8.67 3.83
CA THR A 59 0.38 -9.87 4.23
C THR A 59 1.83 -9.54 4.60
N VAL A 60 2.49 -8.70 3.80
CA VAL A 60 3.86 -8.24 4.11
C VAL A 60 3.89 -7.35 5.35
N GLN A 61 2.89 -6.48 5.55
CA GLN A 61 2.77 -5.69 6.78
C GLN A 61 2.59 -6.59 8.02
N ASP A 62 1.89 -7.71 7.93
CA ASP A 62 1.74 -8.67 9.04
C ASP A 62 3.08 -9.29 9.44
N TYR A 63 3.93 -9.65 8.47
CA TYR A 63 5.29 -10.13 8.77
C TYR A 63 6.14 -9.07 9.46
N LEU A 64 6.07 -7.82 9.00
CA LEU A 64 6.79 -6.69 9.61
C LEU A 64 6.30 -6.41 11.03
N ALA A 65 4.98 -6.40 11.25
CA ALA A 65 4.40 -6.15 12.56
C ALA A 65 4.77 -7.24 13.59
N ARG A 66 4.91 -8.49 13.14
CA ARG A 66 5.34 -9.62 13.98
C ARG A 66 6.87 -9.72 14.15
N GLY A 67 7.65 -8.90 13.43
CA GLY A 67 9.12 -9.03 13.41
C GLY A 67 9.63 -10.32 12.73
N THR A 68 8.81 -10.96 11.89
CA THR A 68 9.08 -12.26 11.26
C THR A 68 9.50 -12.16 9.80
N GLN A 69 9.77 -10.96 9.30
CA GLN A 69 10.12 -10.70 7.91
C GLN A 69 11.36 -11.45 7.43
N MET A 70 12.34 -11.69 8.31
CA MET A 70 13.57 -12.40 7.96
C MET A 70 13.31 -13.88 7.72
N SER A 71 12.53 -14.52 8.59
CA SER A 71 12.12 -15.92 8.45
C SER A 71 11.19 -16.14 7.24
N ASN A 72 10.47 -15.09 6.81
CA ASN A 72 9.52 -15.15 5.68
C ASN A 72 10.05 -14.48 4.41
N LYS A 73 11.36 -14.23 4.31
CA LYS A 73 11.96 -13.46 3.21
C LYS A 73 11.61 -14.00 1.83
N GLU A 74 11.70 -15.32 1.64
CA GLU A 74 11.40 -15.96 0.35
C GLU A 74 9.95 -15.74 -0.06
N HIS A 75 9.02 -15.89 0.87
CA HIS A 75 7.61 -15.63 0.62
C HIS A 75 7.35 -14.16 0.29
N ILE A 76 7.99 -13.22 1.00
CA ILE A 76 7.91 -11.78 0.70
C ILE A 76 8.43 -11.48 -0.71
N LEU A 77 9.52 -12.12 -1.14
CA LEU A 77 10.06 -11.96 -2.49
C LEU A 77 9.11 -12.54 -3.55
N MET A 78 8.51 -13.69 -3.29
CA MET A 78 7.49 -14.30 -4.17
C MET A 78 6.28 -13.36 -4.32
N ILE A 79 5.74 -12.84 -3.21
CA ILE A 79 4.67 -11.84 -3.23
C ILE A 79 5.08 -10.63 -4.09
N LYS A 80 6.26 -10.05 -3.82
CA LYS A 80 6.75 -8.88 -4.57
C LYS A 80 6.90 -9.16 -6.07
N ALA A 81 7.28 -10.38 -6.46
CA ALA A 81 7.48 -10.76 -7.85
C ALA A 81 6.17 -10.78 -8.66
N ARG A 82 5.02 -10.99 -8.01
CA ARG A 82 3.69 -11.07 -8.65
C ARG A 82 2.78 -9.86 -8.41
N MET A 83 3.25 -8.83 -7.71
CA MET A 83 2.45 -7.64 -7.38
C MET A 83 2.48 -6.55 -8.47
N ASN A 84 1.49 -5.66 -8.43
CA ASN A 84 1.38 -4.46 -9.26
C ASN A 84 1.39 -4.80 -10.76
N SER A 85 2.28 -4.20 -11.54
CA SER A 85 2.39 -4.41 -12.98
C SER A 85 2.83 -5.82 -13.38
N LYS A 86 3.29 -6.64 -12.43
CA LYS A 86 3.68 -8.03 -12.67
C LYS A 86 2.56 -9.04 -12.41
N ARG A 87 1.39 -8.57 -11.96
CA ARG A 87 0.27 -9.44 -11.60
C ARG A 87 -0.37 -10.06 -12.84
N THR A 88 -0.50 -11.38 -12.82
CA THR A 88 -1.21 -12.18 -13.84
C THR A 88 -2.46 -12.86 -13.27
N GLU A 89 -2.57 -12.98 -11.95
CA GLU A 89 -3.69 -13.65 -11.26
C GLU A 89 -4.50 -12.64 -10.43
N PHE A 90 -5.83 -12.73 -10.53
CA PHE A 90 -6.77 -11.84 -9.85
C PHE A 90 -7.82 -12.65 -9.09
N ASN A 91 -7.97 -12.35 -7.80
CA ASN A 91 -9.05 -12.89 -6.97
C ASN A 91 -10.16 -11.83 -6.83
N TRP A 92 -11.36 -12.18 -7.25
CA TRP A 92 -12.55 -11.33 -7.21
C TRP A 92 -13.65 -11.86 -6.31
N ASP A 93 -13.33 -12.79 -5.39
CA ASP A 93 -14.30 -13.47 -4.53
C ASP A 93 -15.07 -12.51 -3.60
N HIS A 94 -14.58 -11.28 -3.44
CA HIS A 94 -15.24 -10.22 -2.69
C HIS A 94 -16.39 -9.53 -3.45
N LEU A 95 -16.59 -9.86 -4.73
CA LEU A 95 -17.68 -9.35 -5.57
C LEU A 95 -18.85 -10.33 -5.71
N SER A 96 -18.75 -11.54 -5.15
CA SER A 96 -19.81 -12.55 -5.17
C SER A 96 -20.67 -12.54 -3.92
#